data_AF-A0A553M3B5-F1
#
_entry.id   AF-A0A553M3B5-F1
#
_cell.length_a   1.000
_cell.length_b   1.000
_cell.length_c   1.000
_cell.angle_alpha   90.00
_cell.angle_beta   90.00
_cell.angle_gamma   90.00
#
_symmetry.space_group_name_H-M   'P 1'
#
loop_
_entity.id
_entity.type
_entity.pdbx_description
1 polymer ?
#
loop_
_entity_poly.entity_id
_entity_poly.type
_entity_poly.pdbx_seq_one_letter_code
_entity_poly.pdbx_strand_id
1 'polypeptide(L)'
;MTGQPKTRVSVRIYGQDYTIVGAESPAHIRLVAAFVDDKMHEFSEKNPMLDVPKLAVLTAVNIASEYLKLKEEYNRLREQLKKEKDGERDD
;
A
#
# COMPACT_ATOMS: atom_id res chain seq x y z
N MET A 1 21.92 22.22 -0.82
CA MET A 1 20.98 21.59 -1.78
C MET A 1 20.81 20.12 -1.38
N THR A 2 19.88 19.77 -0.50
CA THR A 2 19.67 18.37 -0.09
C THR A 2 18.39 17.84 -0.75
N GLY A 3 18.45 17.60 -2.06
CA GLY A 3 17.44 16.77 -2.71
C GLY A 3 17.68 15.33 -2.29
N GLN A 4 16.77 14.73 -1.51
CA GLN A 4 16.80 13.29 -1.24
C GLN A 4 16.96 12.53 -2.57
N PRO A 5 17.82 11.50 -2.63
CA PRO A 5 17.99 10.72 -3.85
C PRO A 5 16.65 10.09 -4.22
N LYS A 6 16.05 10.57 -5.31
CA LYS A 6 14.84 10.00 -5.86
C LYS A 6 15.22 8.82 -6.73
N THR A 7 14.80 7.63 -6.32
CA THR A 7 14.95 6.41 -7.10
C THR A 7 13.89 6.42 -8.20
N ARG A 8 14.31 6.21 -9.45
CA ARG A 8 13.41 5.99 -10.60
C ARG A 8 13.42 4.50 -10.94
N VAL A 9 12.24 3.89 -10.95
CA VAL A 9 12.06 2.47 -11.27
C VAL A 9 10.96 2.31 -12.30
N SER A 10 11.26 1.59 -13.38
CA SER A 10 10.26 1.17 -14.35
C SER A 10 9.68 -0.17 -13.91
N VAL A 11 8.36 -0.26 -13.86
CA VAL A 11 7.58 -1.43 -13.44
C VAL A 11 6.45 -1.66 -14.43
N ARG A 12 5.96 -2.89 -14.52
CA ARG A 12 4.82 -3.25 -15.35
C ARG A 12 3.66 -3.62 -14.43
N ILE A 13 2.51 -2.98 -14.61
CA ILE A 13 1.29 -3.21 -13.83
C ILE A 13 0.14 -3.38 -14.82
N TYR A 14 -0.54 -4.51 -14.73
CA TYR A 14 -1.66 -4.92 -15.55
C TYR A 14 -1.37 -4.79 -17.06
N GLY A 15 -0.18 -5.26 -17.45
CA GLY A 15 0.29 -5.20 -18.84
C GLY A 15 0.82 -3.85 -19.32
N GLN A 16 0.67 -2.78 -18.53
CA GLN A 16 1.12 -1.41 -18.86
C GLN A 16 2.42 -1.04 -18.12
N ASP A 17 3.32 -0.35 -18.80
CA ASP A 17 4.59 0.10 -18.22
C ASP A 17 4.43 1.47 -17.53
N TYR A 18 4.88 1.55 -16.28
CA TYR A 18 4.89 2.76 -15.47
C TYR A 18 6.30 3.06 -14.96
N THR A 19 6.63 4.34 -14.89
CA THR A 19 7.88 4.81 -14.28
C THR A 19 7.56 5.50 -12.96
N ILE A 20 7.89 4.84 -11.85
CA ILE A 20 7.65 5.34 -10.50
C ILE A 20 8.92 6.05 -10.00
N VAL A 21 8.74 7.25 -9.47
CA VAL A 21 9.80 8.04 -8.85
C VAL A 21 9.49 8.20 -7.37
N GLY A 22 10.33 7.66 -6.50
CA GLY A 22 10.11 7.64 -5.05
C GLY A 22 11.39 7.78 -4.24
N ALA A 23 11.24 8.09 -2.95
CA ALA A 23 12.35 8.06 -2.00
C ALA A 23 12.66 6.64 -1.49
N GLU A 24 11.73 5.71 -1.73
CA GLU A 24 11.84 4.30 -1.33
C GLU A 24 12.88 3.53 -2.15
N SER A 25 13.29 2.38 -1.60
CA SER A 25 14.21 1.48 -2.29
C SER A 25 13.61 0.91 -3.59
N PRO A 26 14.44 0.62 -4.62
CA PRO A 26 13.94 -0.01 -5.83
C PRO A 26 13.23 -1.34 -5.59
N ALA A 27 13.68 -2.11 -4.60
CA ALA A 27 13.07 -3.38 -4.22
C ALA A 27 11.67 -3.18 -3.66
N HIS A 28 11.48 -2.20 -2.77
CA HIS A 28 10.17 -1.87 -2.22
C HIS A 28 9.20 -1.41 -3.31
N ILE A 29 9.64 -0.53 -4.22
CA ILE A 29 8.80 -0.07 -5.34
C ILE A 29 8.35 -1.24 -6.23
N ARG A 30 9.25 -2.18 -6.55
CA ARG A 30 8.90 -3.39 -7.32
C ARG A 30 7.90 -4.27 -6.57
N LEU A 31 8.07 -4.43 -5.26
CA LEU A 31 7.14 -5.20 -4.43
C LEU A 31 5.75 -4.56 -4.43
N VAL A 32 5.65 -3.24 -4.27
CA VAL A 32 4.38 -2.52 -4.33
C VAL A 32 3.72 -2.68 -5.70
N ALA A 33 4.49 -2.57 -6.79
CA ALA A 33 3.97 -2.76 -8.14
C ALA A 33 3.43 -4.18 -8.37
N ALA A 34 4.17 -5.21 -7.93
CA ALA A 34 3.73 -6.60 -8.01
C ALA A 34 2.44 -6.84 -7.20
N PHE A 35 2.38 -6.28 -5.98
CA PHE A 35 1.18 -6.40 -5.14
C PHE A 35 -0.06 -5.78 -5.79
N VAL A 36 0.08 -4.61 -6.44
CA VAL A 36 -1.02 -3.98 -7.18
C VAL A 36 -1.41 -4.82 -8.39
N ASP A 37 -0.44 -5.35 -9.13
CA ASP A 37 -0.67 -6.21 -10.30
C ASP A 37 -1.49 -7.46 -9.94
N ASP A 38 -1.07 -8.16 -8.88
CA ASP A 38 -1.75 -9.36 -8.37
C ASP A 38 -3.20 -9.04 -7.95
N LYS A 39 -3.41 -7.93 -7.25
CA LYS A 39 -4.76 -7.51 -6.83
C LYS A 39 -5.65 -7.12 -8.00
N MET A 40 -5.10 -6.44 -9.01
CA MET A 40 -5.85 -6.15 -10.24
C MET A 40 -6.24 -7.44 -10.96
N HIS A 41 -5.35 -8.44 -11.02
CA HIS A 41 -5.65 -9.74 -11.62
C HIS A 41 -6.78 -10.46 -10.86
N GLU A 42 -6.69 -10.53 -9.53
CA GLU A 42 -7.72 -11.15 -8.67
C GLU A 42 -9.10 -10.51 -8.87
N PHE A 43 -9.15 -9.18 -8.97
CA PHE A 43 -10.42 -8.47 -9.18
C PHE A 43 -10.94 -8.60 -10.61
N SER A 44 -10.05 -8.75 -11.60
CA SER A 44 -10.45 -8.95 -12.99
C SER A 44 -11.14 -10.30 -13.20
N GLU A 45 -10.67 -11.36 -12.55
CA GLU A 45 -11.28 -12.69 -12.59
C GLU A 45 -12.71 -12.67 -12.01
N LYS A 46 -12.92 -11.88 -10.95
CA LYS A 46 -14.23 -11.74 -10.29
C LYS A 46 -15.18 -10.80 -11.02
N ASN A 47 -14.65 -9.88 -11.84
CA ASN A 47 -15.43 -8.83 -12.50
C ASN A 47 -14.98 -8.62 -13.97
N PRO A 48 -15.21 -9.61 -14.85
CA PRO A 48 -14.68 -9.59 -16.22
C PRO A 48 -15.26 -8.50 -17.12
N MET A 49 -16.35 -7.83 -16.70
CA MET A 49 -17.03 -6.76 -17.46
C MET A 49 -16.51 -5.35 -17.13
N LEU A 50 -15.58 -5.21 -16.17
CA LEU A 50 -15.04 -3.89 -15.81
C LEU A 50 -13.94 -3.46 -16.79
N ASP A 51 -13.99 -2.20 -17.21
CA ASP A 51 -12.87 -1.59 -17.92
C ASP A 51 -11.64 -1.43 -17.01
N VAL A 52 -10.45 -1.43 -17.61
CA VAL A 52 -9.17 -1.37 -16.90
C VAL A 52 -9.08 -0.15 -15.96
N PRO A 53 -9.53 1.06 -16.33
CA PRO A 53 -9.53 2.20 -15.42
C PRO A 53 -10.40 1.99 -14.18
N LYS A 54 -11.63 1.46 -14.31
CA LYS A 54 -12.50 1.18 -13.16
C LYS A 54 -11.91 0.07 -12.29
N LEU A 55 -11.30 -0.94 -12.88
CA LEU A 55 -10.60 -2.00 -12.15
C LEU A 55 -9.44 -1.43 -11.31
N ALA A 56 -8.64 -0.54 -11.89
CA ALA A 56 -7.54 0.13 -11.20
C ALA A 56 -8.05 0.98 -10.02
N VAL A 57 -9.13 1.76 -10.22
CA VAL A 57 -9.76 2.56 -9.16
C VAL A 57 -10.34 1.66 -8.06
N LEU A 58 -11.04 0.58 -8.41
CA LEU A 58 -11.58 -0.39 -7.45
C LEU A 58 -10.46 -1.00 -6.60
N THR A 59 -9.36 -1.39 -7.25
CA THR A 59 -8.17 -1.92 -6.58
C THR A 59 -7.57 -0.90 -5.61
N ALA A 60 -7.40 0.35 -6.05
CA ALA A 60 -6.90 1.43 -5.20
C ALA A 60 -7.80 1.71 -3.99
N VAL A 61 -9.12 1.74 -4.18
CA VAL A 61 -10.10 1.93 -3.10
C VAL A 61 -10.03 0.78 -2.09
N ASN A 62 -9.93 -0.45 -2.58
CA ASN A 62 -9.85 -1.63 -1.71
C ASN A 62 -8.55 -1.61 -0.86
N ILE A 63 -7.40 -1.39 -1.49
CA ILE A 63 -6.10 -1.28 -0.80
C ILE A 63 -6.12 -0.13 0.23
N ALA A 64 -6.67 1.02 -0.14
CA ALA A 64 -6.78 2.16 0.78
C ALA A 64 -7.67 1.84 1.99
N SER A 65 -8.78 1.11 1.80
CA SER A 65 -9.66 0.68 2.89
C SER A 65 -8.93 -0.27 3.85
N GLU A 66 -8.19 -1.24 3.32
CA GLU A 66 -7.40 -2.18 4.13
C GLU A 66 -6.31 -1.45 4.92
N TYR A 67 -5.59 -0.52 4.27
CA TYR A 67 -4.58 0.30 4.93
C TYR A 67 -5.16 1.16 6.06
N LEU A 68 -6.33 1.78 5.86
CA LEU A 68 -6.98 2.58 6.90
C LEU A 68 -7.39 1.74 8.10
N LYS A 69 -7.95 0.54 7.88
CA LYS A 69 -8.30 -0.40 8.95
C LYS A 69 -7.06 -0.84 9.73
N LEU A 70 -5.98 -1.19 9.02
CA LEU A 70 -4.73 -1.60 9.65
C LEU A 70 -4.12 -0.46 10.48
N LYS A 71 -4.20 0.78 9.99
CA LYS A 71 -3.73 1.97 10.71
C LYS A 71 -4.53 2.22 11.97
N GLU A 72 -5.85 2.05 11.92
CA GLU A 72 -6.73 2.17 13.08
C GLU A 72 -6.41 1.12 14.15
N GLU A 73 -6.27 -0.15 13.75
CA GLU A 73 -5.89 -1.24 14.64
C GLU A 73 -4.51 -1.01 15.27
N TYR A 74 -3.52 -0.58 14.48
CA TYR A 74 -2.20 -0.23 14.97
C TYR A 74 -2.24 0.88 16.03
N ASN A 75 -3.04 1.93 15.80
CA ASN A 75 -3.19 3.01 16.77
C ASN A 75 -3.86 2.51 18.06
N ARG A 76 -4.91 1.69 17.95
CA ARG A 76 -5.59 1.08 19.10
C ARG A 76 -4.62 0.24 19.94
N LEU A 77 -3.81 -0.59 19.29
CA LEU A 77 -2.83 -1.43 19.99
C LEU A 77 -1.72 -0.59 20.64
N ARG A 78 -1.25 0.47 19.98
CA ARG A 78 -0.30 1.41 20.58
C ARG A 78 -0.84 2.12 21.80
N GLU A 79 -2.12 2.50 21.80
CA GLU A 79 -2.76 3.11 22.97
C GLU A 79 -2.89 2.12 24.13
N GLN A 80 -3.23 0.86 23.85
CA GLN A 80 -3.29 -0.20 24.87
C GLN A 80 -1.93 -0.42 25.52
N LEU A 81 -0.87 -0.57 24.71
CA LEU A 81 0.51 -0.71 25.19
C LEU A 81 0.97 0.50 26.03
N LYS A 82 0.51 1.69 25.68
CA LYS A 82 0.82 2.90 26.46
C LYS A 82 0.12 2.88 27.81
N LYS A 83 -1.16 2.50 27.86
CA LYS A 83 -1.94 2.39 29.10
C LYS A 83 -1.39 1.32 30.05
N GLU A 84 -0.96 0.17 29.55
CA GLU A 84 -0.30 -0.85 30.37
C GLU A 84 1.02 -0.34 30.96
N LYS A 85 1.88 0.29 30.16
CA LYS A 85 3.15 0.85 30.65
C LYS A 85 2.99 1.99 31.64
N ASP A 86 1.93 2.78 31.50
CA ASP A 86 1.65 3.87 32.43
C ASP A 86 1.02 3.33 33.72
N GLY A 87 0.21 2.26 33.66
CA GLY A 87 -0.35 1.59 34.84
C GLY A 87 0.67 0.81 35.67
N GLU A 88 1.71 0.24 35.06
CA GLU A 88 2.82 -0.44 35.78
C GLU A 88 3.79 0.53 36.49
N ARG A 89 3.69 1.84 36.25
CA ARG A 89 4.55 2.86 36.88
C ARG A 89 3.93 3.48 38.14
N ASP A 90 2.65 3.28 38.36
CA ASP A 90 1.89 3.85 39.47
C ASP A 90 1.69 2.86 40.64
N ASP A 91 2.17 1.60 40.52
CA ASP A 91 2.33 0.59 41.59
C ASP A 91 3.81 0.43 42.00
#